data_AF-V4UQY8-F1
#
_entry.id   AF-V4UQY8-F1
#
_cell.length_a   1.000
_cell.length_b   1.000
_cell.length_c   1.000
_cell.angle_alpha   90.00
_cell.angle_beta   90.00
_cell.angle_gamma   90.00
#
_symmetry.space_group_name_H-M   'P 1'
#
loop_
_entity.id
_entity.type
_entity.pdbx_description
1 polymer ?
#
loop_
_entity_poly.entity_id
_entity_poly.type
_entity_poly.pdbx_seq_one_letter_code
_entity_poly.pdbx_strand_id
1 'polypeptide(L)'
;MTKEKHLCKNRLQEYTQKAGLPLPTYRSKNEGFPHAPKFWAQVEVNGKTYASTGRFTHVKEAEQDAARTALEHITQIVKNAGIPTIQDPNYCKSILNEYCAKINLKKPEYTTTFGNEKHPVFISSMVFNGETYKGEVAGSKKMAEQLAARAAIQSLL
;
A
#
# COMPACT_ATOMS: atom_id res chain seq x y z
N MET A 1 -0.74 -5.40 26.47
CA MET A 1 -0.77 -4.23 25.56
C MET A 1 0.67 -3.85 25.23
N THR A 2 1.21 -3.82 24.00
CA THR A 2 0.71 -4.13 22.65
C THR A 2 1.98 -4.29 21.79
N LYS A 3 2.38 -5.52 21.42
CA LYS A 3 3.57 -5.74 20.56
C LYS A 3 3.40 -5.16 19.15
N GLU A 4 2.16 -4.85 18.73
CA GLU A 4 1.84 -4.29 17.41
C GLU A 4 2.35 -2.86 17.21
N LYS A 5 2.48 -2.05 18.28
CA LYS A 5 2.92 -0.66 18.14
C LYS A 5 4.38 -0.52 17.71
N HIS A 6 5.23 -1.54 17.84
CA HIS A 6 6.66 -1.39 17.50
C HIS A 6 7.02 -1.72 16.04
N LEU A 7 6.06 -2.08 15.19
CA LEU A 7 6.31 -2.53 13.82
C LEU A 7 5.70 -1.61 12.74
N CYS A 8 4.97 -0.56 13.12
CA CYS A 8 4.27 0.31 12.17
C CYS A 8 5.22 1.10 11.26
N LYS A 9 6.36 1.59 11.78
CA LYS A 9 7.37 2.28 10.94
C LYS A 9 7.91 1.37 9.83
N ASN A 10 8.25 0.12 10.17
CA ASN A 10 8.78 -0.85 9.21
C ASN A 10 7.72 -1.23 8.17
N ARG A 11 6.49 -1.53 8.61
CA ARG A 11 5.37 -1.82 7.70
C ARG A 11 5.09 -0.67 6.74
N LEU A 12 5.10 0.57 7.22
CA LEU A 12 4.89 1.75 6.37
C LEU A 12 6.05 1.96 5.39
N GLN A 13 7.28 1.69 5.80
CA GLN A 13 8.43 1.72 4.92
C GLN A 13 8.35 0.64 3.83
N GLU A 14 8.05 -0.60 4.20
CA GLU A 14 7.84 -1.71 3.25
C GLU A 14 6.70 -1.39 2.27
N TYR A 15 5.60 -0.83 2.79
CA TYR A 15 4.47 -0.39 1.97
C TYR A 15 4.90 0.63 0.92
N THR A 16 5.56 1.71 1.33
CA THR A 16 5.99 2.77 0.39
C THR A 16 6.97 2.26 -0.66
N GLN A 17 7.92 1.42 -0.26
CA GLN A 17 8.86 0.78 -1.19
C GLN A 17 8.14 -0.08 -2.23
N LYS A 18 7.28 -1.00 -1.78
CA LYS A 18 6.51 -1.89 -2.66
C LYS A 18 5.54 -1.12 -3.56
N ALA A 19 4.91 -0.07 -3.03
CA ALA A 19 4.02 0.80 -3.78
C ALA A 19 4.78 1.77 -4.71
N GLY A 20 6.11 1.76 -4.73
CA GLY A 20 6.93 2.66 -5.54
C GLY A 20 6.77 4.13 -5.19
N LEU A 21 6.42 4.42 -3.93
CA LEU A 21 6.27 5.76 -3.36
C LEU A 21 7.60 6.20 -2.73
N PRO A 22 7.81 7.53 -2.56
CA PRO A 22 8.91 8.03 -1.75
C PRO A 22 8.87 7.45 -0.32
N LEU A 23 10.04 7.26 0.28
CA LEU A 23 10.14 6.76 1.66
C LEU A 23 9.46 7.73 2.64
N PRO A 24 8.87 7.23 3.75
CA PRO A 24 8.13 8.06 4.69
C PRO A 24 9.07 9.03 5.41
N THR A 25 8.70 10.31 5.46
CA THR A 25 9.50 11.33 6.16
C THR A 25 8.87 11.67 7.50
N TYR A 26 9.62 11.48 8.59
CA TYR A 26 9.15 11.74 9.95
C TYR A 26 9.62 13.11 10.45
N ARG A 27 8.77 13.77 11.24
CA ARG A 27 9.12 14.94 12.04
C ARG A 27 8.58 14.76 13.45
N SER A 28 9.40 15.04 14.46
CA SER A 28 9.01 14.94 15.87
C SER A 28 9.34 16.22 16.62
N LYS A 29 8.57 16.48 17.68
CA LYS A 29 8.72 17.67 18.53
C LYS A 29 8.51 17.27 19.99
N ASN A 30 9.40 17.71 20.88
CA ASN A 30 9.15 17.67 22.31
C ASN A 30 8.34 18.91 22.73
N GLU A 31 7.15 18.69 23.26
CA GLU A 31 6.27 19.73 23.81
C GLU A 31 6.33 19.80 25.36
N GLY A 32 7.16 18.95 25.99
CA GLY A 32 7.34 18.87 27.43
C GLY A 32 8.66 19.47 27.91
N PHE A 33 8.84 19.50 29.23
CA PHE A 33 10.09 19.92 29.85
C PHE A 33 11.20 18.87 29.61
N PRO A 34 12.49 19.24 29.73
CA PRO A 34 13.59 18.27 29.62
C PRO A 34 13.45 17.07 30.58
N HIS A 35 12.90 17.29 31.78
CA HIS A 35 12.67 16.26 32.79
C HIS A 35 11.29 15.57 32.69
N ALA A 36 10.40 16.06 31.82
CA ALA A 36 9.07 15.49 31.58
C ALA A 36 8.69 15.61 30.08
N PRO A 37 9.37 14.85 29.19
CA PRO A 37 9.16 14.97 27.76
C PRO A 37 7.74 14.60 27.33
N LYS A 38 7.24 15.31 26.31
CA LYS A 38 5.95 15.04 25.66
C LYS A 38 6.15 15.12 24.16
N PHE A 39 6.60 14.02 23.56
CA PHE A 39 6.85 13.93 22.14
C PHE A 39 5.55 13.79 21.35
N TRP A 40 5.44 14.59 20.31
CA TRP A 40 4.48 14.47 19.24
C TRP A 40 5.24 14.22 17.94
N ALA A 41 4.67 13.43 17.02
CA ALA A 41 5.29 13.18 15.73
C ALA A 41 4.27 13.21 14.59
N GLN A 42 4.78 13.42 13.39
CA GLN A 42 4.05 13.29 12.14
C GLN A 42 4.90 12.54 11.12
N VAL A 43 4.23 11.89 10.17
CA VAL A 43 4.83 11.21 9.03
C VAL A 43 4.18 11.68 7.73
N GLU A 44 5.00 12.00 6.74
CA GLU A 44 4.56 12.32 5.38
C GLU A 44 4.69 11.09 4.49
N VAL A 45 3.60 10.73 3.80
CA VAL A 45 3.50 9.62 2.85
C VAL A 45 2.70 10.09 1.65
N ASN A 46 3.30 10.02 0.45
CA ASN A 46 2.62 10.38 -0.80
C ASN A 46 1.98 11.78 -0.77
N GLY A 47 2.70 12.77 -0.24
CA GLY A 47 2.23 14.16 -0.10
C GLY A 47 1.16 14.39 0.98
N LYS A 48 0.77 13.35 1.73
CA LYS A 48 -0.18 13.47 2.86
C LYS A 48 0.57 13.31 4.18
N THR A 49 0.22 14.14 5.15
CA THR A 49 0.82 14.12 6.49
C THR A 49 -0.15 13.54 7.50
N TYR A 50 0.34 12.64 8.35
CA TYR A 50 -0.41 11.96 9.40
C TYR A 50 0.28 12.19 10.74
N ALA A 51 -0.49 12.59 11.74
CA ALA A 51 0.02 12.90 13.07
C ALA A 51 -0.23 11.76 14.05
N SER A 52 0.63 11.63 15.05
CA SER A 52 0.38 10.77 16.21
C SER A 52 -0.85 11.25 16.98
N THR A 53 -1.66 10.32 17.49
CA THR A 53 -2.92 10.62 18.16
C THR A 53 -2.73 11.18 19.58
N GLY A 54 -1.55 11.02 20.15
CA GLY A 54 -1.24 11.43 21.52
C GLY A 54 0.11 12.13 21.67
N ARG A 55 0.50 12.32 22.94
CA ARG A 55 1.86 12.71 23.34
C ARG A 55 2.50 11.53 24.06
N PHE A 56 3.78 11.31 23.81
CA PHE A 56 4.50 10.13 24.28
C PHE A 56 5.77 10.53 25.02
N THR A 57 6.28 9.66 25.89
CA THR A 57 7.52 9.92 26.64
C THR A 57 8.76 9.66 25.78
N HIS A 58 8.63 8.91 24.68
CA HIS A 58 9.71 8.64 23.75
C HIS A 58 9.37 9.00 22.30
N VAL A 59 10.31 9.61 21.58
CA VAL A 59 10.19 9.92 20.14
C VAL A 59 9.76 8.71 19.33
N LYS A 60 10.37 7.55 19.60
CA LYS A 60 10.09 6.29 18.90
C LYS A 60 8.62 5.90 19.00
N GLU A 61 7.98 6.11 20.15
CA GLU A 61 6.56 5.79 20.33
C GLU A 61 5.66 6.74 19.55
N ALA A 62 5.97 8.04 19.57
CA ALA A 62 5.25 9.03 18.78
C ALA A 62 5.35 8.74 17.27
N GLU A 63 6.54 8.41 16.76
CA GLU A 63 6.73 8.08 15.36
C GLU A 63 6.03 6.78 14.95
N GLN A 64 6.05 5.75 15.80
CA GLN A 64 5.31 4.52 15.55
C GLN A 64 3.80 4.76 15.50
N ASP A 65 3.30 5.62 16.39
CA ASP A 65 1.90 5.98 16.42
C ASP A 65 1.48 6.78 15.18
N ALA A 66 2.29 7.74 14.73
CA ALA A 66 2.08 8.45 13.47
C ALA A 66 2.07 7.48 12.27
N ALA A 67 2.97 6.49 12.24
CA ALA A 67 3.01 5.46 11.21
C ALA A 67 1.75 4.59 11.20
N ARG A 68 1.24 4.24 12.39
CA ARG A 68 -0.01 3.51 12.57
C ARG A 68 -1.19 4.30 11.99
N THR A 69 -1.31 5.59 12.35
CA THR A 69 -2.35 6.47 11.81
C THR A 69 -2.29 6.56 10.28
N ALA A 70 -1.09 6.68 9.69
CA ALA A 70 -0.93 6.66 8.24
C ALA A 70 -1.45 5.37 7.60
N LEU A 71 -1.06 4.20 8.12
CA LEU A 71 -1.49 2.89 7.61
C LEU A 71 -3.01 2.71 7.72
N GLU A 72 -3.60 3.10 8.85
CA GLU A 72 -5.05 3.04 9.07
C GLU A 72 -5.79 3.91 8.05
N HIS A 73 -5.36 5.16 7.85
CA HIS A 73 -5.96 6.05 6.87
C HIS A 73 -5.83 5.54 5.43
N ILE A 74 -4.65 5.05 5.04
CA ILE A 74 -4.42 4.47 3.70
C ILE A 74 -5.38 3.30 3.47
N THR A 75 -5.47 2.38 4.44
CA THR A 75 -6.37 1.23 4.38
C THR A 75 -7.83 1.66 4.25
N GLN A 76 -8.25 2.68 4.99
CA GLN A 76 -9.62 3.20 4.92
C GLN A 76 -9.93 3.87 3.57
N ILE A 77 -8.98 4.61 2.99
CA ILE A 77 -9.16 5.20 1.65
C ILE A 77 -9.41 4.11 0.62
N VAL A 78 -8.65 3.02 0.66
CA VAL A 78 -8.82 1.88 -0.24
C VAL A 78 -10.21 1.25 -0.06
N LYS A 79 -10.62 0.98 1.18
CA LYS A 79 -11.94 0.39 1.47
C LYS A 79 -13.11 1.31 1.04
N ASN A 80 -12.99 2.62 1.26
CA ASN A 80 -14.08 3.56 1.04
C ASN A 80 -14.20 4.07 -0.41
N ALA A 81 -13.20 3.84 -1.26
CA ALA A 81 -13.19 4.34 -2.63
C ALA A 81 -14.22 3.67 -3.57
N GLY A 82 -14.96 2.68 -3.08
CA GLY A 82 -15.89 1.85 -3.84
C GLY A 82 -15.13 0.77 -4.59
N ILE A 83 -15.52 -0.48 -4.37
CA ILE A 83 -14.80 -1.62 -4.94
C ILE A 83 -15.02 -1.64 -6.46
N PRO A 84 -13.96 -1.73 -7.27
CA PRO A 84 -14.11 -1.81 -8.71
C PRO A 84 -14.96 -3.03 -9.11
N THR A 85 -16.05 -2.81 -9.85
CA THR A 85 -16.90 -3.91 -10.33
C THR A 85 -16.27 -4.57 -11.55
N ILE A 86 -16.01 -5.87 -11.47
CA ILE A 86 -15.54 -6.65 -12.61
C ILE A 86 -16.77 -6.99 -13.47
N GLN A 87 -17.03 -6.19 -14.49
CA GLN A 87 -18.08 -6.51 -15.48
C GLN A 87 -17.56 -7.47 -16.56
N ASP A 88 -16.30 -7.29 -16.99
CA ASP A 88 -15.64 -8.15 -17.97
C ASP A 88 -14.16 -8.37 -17.55
N PRO A 89 -13.70 -9.63 -17.43
CA PRO A 89 -12.32 -9.98 -17.10
C PRO A 89 -11.26 -9.33 -18.00
N ASN A 90 -11.62 -8.92 -19.22
CA ASN A 90 -10.70 -8.28 -20.17
C ASN A 90 -10.37 -6.82 -19.83
N TYR A 91 -11.08 -6.21 -18.86
CA TYR A 91 -10.89 -4.80 -18.48
C TYR A 91 -10.34 -4.62 -17.05
N CYS A 92 -10.08 -5.70 -16.31
CA CYS A 92 -9.54 -5.65 -14.95
C CYS A 92 -8.32 -4.72 -14.80
N LYS A 93 -7.41 -4.73 -15.77
CA LYS A 93 -6.23 -3.84 -15.78
C LYS A 93 -6.62 -2.36 -15.90
N SER A 94 -7.58 -2.01 -16.76
CA SER A 94 -8.04 -0.62 -16.90
C SER A 94 -8.77 -0.17 -15.65
N ILE A 95 -9.70 -0.99 -15.18
CA ILE A 95 -10.49 -0.78 -13.97
C ILE A 95 -9.58 -0.51 -12.77
N LEU A 96 -8.53 -1.32 -12.59
CA LEU A 96 -7.60 -1.15 -11.49
C LEU A 96 -6.72 0.11 -11.63
N ASN A 97 -6.33 0.48 -12.85
CA ASN A 97 -5.60 1.72 -13.10
C ASN A 97 -6.45 2.96 -12.79
N GLU A 98 -7.71 2.97 -13.23
CA GLU A 98 -8.68 4.05 -12.94
C GLU A 98 -8.93 4.15 -11.43
N TYR A 99 -9.08 3.00 -10.77
CA TYR A 99 -9.20 2.94 -9.32
C TYR A 99 -7.98 3.55 -8.63
N CYS A 100 -6.75 3.17 -9.00
CA CYS A 100 -5.53 3.77 -8.43
C CYS A 100 -5.48 5.28 -8.63
N ALA A 101 -5.83 5.77 -9.82
CA ALA A 101 -5.89 7.20 -10.10
C ALA A 101 -6.90 7.92 -9.19
N LYS A 102 -8.08 7.34 -8.98
CA LYS A 102 -9.12 7.89 -8.10
C LYS A 102 -8.66 8.06 -6.65
N ILE A 103 -7.85 7.14 -6.13
CA ILE A 103 -7.34 7.20 -4.75
C ILE A 103 -5.93 7.79 -4.63
N ASN A 104 -5.42 8.38 -5.71
CA ASN A 104 -4.07 8.95 -5.78
C ASN A 104 -2.96 7.96 -5.40
N LEU A 105 -3.11 6.69 -5.80
CA LEU A 105 -2.04 5.69 -5.71
C LEU A 105 -1.28 5.59 -7.02
N LYS A 106 -0.01 5.20 -6.92
CA LYS A 106 0.82 4.88 -8.10
C LYS A 106 0.16 3.76 -8.91
N LYS A 107 0.26 3.87 -10.24
CA LYS A 107 -0.17 2.83 -11.16
C LYS A 107 0.57 1.51 -10.86
N PRO A 108 -0.13 0.36 -10.81
CA PRO A 108 0.51 -0.92 -10.54
C PRO A 108 1.48 -1.30 -11.67
N GLU A 109 2.64 -1.82 -11.28
CA GLU A 109 3.64 -2.38 -12.18
C GLU A 109 3.41 -3.88 -12.32
N TYR A 110 3.49 -4.38 -13.55
CA TYR A 110 3.24 -5.79 -13.88
C TYR A 110 4.54 -6.46 -14.33
N THR A 111 4.80 -7.64 -13.77
CA THR A 111 5.90 -8.50 -14.18
C THR A 111 5.32 -9.79 -14.76
N THR A 112 5.67 -10.14 -16.00
CA THR A 112 5.18 -11.34 -16.66
C THR A 112 6.31 -12.33 -16.90
N THR A 113 6.14 -13.56 -16.43
CA THR A 113 7.04 -14.68 -16.70
C THR A 113 6.49 -15.53 -17.85
N PHE A 114 7.38 -15.89 -18.78
CA PHE A 114 7.10 -16.81 -19.89
C PHE A 114 7.54 -18.23 -19.52
N GLY A 115 6.65 -19.21 -19.64
CA GLY A 115 6.88 -20.54 -19.08
C GLY A 115 7.28 -21.64 -20.06
N ASN A 116 6.98 -21.53 -21.37
CA ASN A 116 7.24 -22.63 -22.31
C ASN A 116 7.23 -22.18 -23.79
N GLU A 117 8.25 -22.57 -24.56
CA GLU A 117 8.41 -22.26 -25.99
C GLU A 117 7.48 -23.06 -26.92
N LYS A 118 7.08 -24.29 -26.53
CA LYS A 118 6.23 -25.15 -27.37
C LYS A 118 4.73 -24.88 -27.19
N HIS A 119 4.33 -24.45 -25.99
CA HIS A 119 2.97 -24.00 -25.68
C HIS A 119 3.06 -22.70 -24.88
N PRO A 120 2.93 -21.53 -25.52
CA PRO A 120 3.20 -20.25 -24.86
C PRO A 120 2.23 -20.03 -23.70
N VAL A 121 2.76 -20.13 -22.48
CA VAL A 121 2.06 -19.85 -21.24
C VAL A 121 2.67 -18.65 -20.54
N PHE A 122 1.80 -17.79 -20.01
CA PHE A 122 2.16 -16.54 -19.38
C PHE A 122 1.55 -16.48 -17.99
N ILE A 123 2.34 -16.02 -17.02
CA ILE A 123 1.85 -15.70 -15.68
C ILE A 123 2.30 -14.29 -15.35
N SER A 124 1.39 -13.43 -14.93
CA SER A 124 1.72 -12.08 -14.49
C SER A 124 1.53 -11.93 -13.00
N SER A 125 2.41 -11.15 -12.36
CA SER A 125 2.20 -10.62 -11.02
C SER A 125 2.19 -9.09 -11.06
N MET A 126 1.61 -8.49 -10.03
CA MET A 126 1.59 -7.04 -9.83
C MET A 126 1.61 -6.68 -8.35
N VAL A 127 2.09 -5.49 -8.04
CA VAL A 127 2.02 -4.93 -6.68
C VAL A 127 0.89 -3.91 -6.60
N PHE A 128 0.01 -4.07 -5.61
CA PHE A 128 -1.07 -3.13 -5.33
C PHE A 128 -1.25 -3.03 -3.81
N ASN A 129 -1.38 -1.79 -3.33
CA ASN A 129 -1.51 -1.49 -1.90
C ASN A 129 -0.41 -2.14 -1.00
N GLY A 130 0.81 -2.28 -1.52
CA GLY A 130 1.92 -2.90 -0.78
C GLY A 130 1.88 -4.44 -0.73
N GLU A 131 0.90 -5.07 -1.38
CA GLU A 131 0.78 -6.52 -1.52
C GLU A 131 1.04 -6.97 -2.95
N THR A 132 1.51 -8.21 -3.12
CA THR A 132 1.79 -8.80 -4.44
C THR A 132 0.69 -9.78 -4.81
N TYR A 133 0.07 -9.56 -5.97
CA TYR A 133 -0.98 -10.41 -6.52
C TYR A 133 -0.45 -11.13 -7.75
N LYS A 134 -0.63 -12.45 -7.81
CA LYS A 134 -0.24 -13.30 -8.93
C LYS A 134 -1.49 -13.81 -9.63
N GLY A 135 -1.57 -13.58 -10.94
CA GLY A 135 -2.65 -14.09 -11.78
C GLY A 135 -2.47 -15.58 -12.11
N GLU A 136 -3.56 -16.20 -12.56
CA GLU A 136 -3.54 -17.55 -13.12
C GLU A 136 -2.77 -17.61 -14.45
N VAL A 137 -2.52 -18.83 -14.93
CA VAL A 137 -1.86 -19.09 -16.21
C VAL A 137 -2.76 -18.63 -17.37
N ALA A 138 -2.19 -17.92 -18.34
CA ALA A 138 -2.91 -17.49 -19.54
C ALA A 138 -2.14 -17.80 -20.83
N GLY A 139 -2.89 -17.89 -21.95
CA GLY A 139 -2.33 -18.08 -23.29
C GLY A 139 -1.74 -16.81 -23.94
N SER A 140 -1.82 -15.66 -23.27
CA SER A 140 -1.19 -14.42 -23.76
C SER A 140 -0.74 -13.53 -22.60
N LYS A 141 0.29 -12.70 -22.85
CA LYS A 141 0.73 -11.66 -21.89
C LYS A 141 -0.41 -10.72 -21.49
N LYS A 142 -1.22 -10.28 -22.47
CA LYS A 142 -2.38 -9.41 -22.24
C LYS A 142 -3.33 -10.02 -21.23
N MET A 143 -3.73 -11.29 -21.42
CA MET A 143 -4.66 -11.95 -20.51
C MET A 143 -4.03 -12.24 -19.14
N ALA A 144 -2.73 -12.59 -19.08
CA ALA A 144 -2.04 -12.81 -17.81
C ALA A 144 -2.05 -11.55 -16.92
N GLU A 145 -1.84 -10.37 -17.50
CA GLU A 145 -1.94 -9.08 -16.78
C GLU A 145 -3.37 -8.81 -16.30
N GLN A 146 -4.39 -9.13 -17.10
CA GLN A 146 -5.79 -9.01 -16.69
C GLN A 146 -6.11 -9.92 -15.49
N LEU A 147 -5.61 -11.15 -15.48
CA LEU A 147 -5.82 -12.10 -14.39
C LEU A 147 -5.10 -11.67 -13.10
N ALA A 148 -3.92 -11.07 -13.21
CA ALA A 148 -3.24 -10.49 -12.05
C ALA A 148 -4.02 -9.31 -11.46
N ALA A 149 -4.55 -8.43 -12.32
CA ALA A 149 -5.42 -7.33 -11.90
C ALA A 149 -6.73 -7.84 -11.27
N ARG A 150 -7.31 -8.91 -11.82
CA ARG A 150 -8.51 -9.55 -11.28
C ARG A 150 -8.29 -10.04 -9.85
N ALA A 151 -7.18 -10.74 -9.59
CA ALA A 151 -6.84 -11.22 -8.25
C ALA A 151 -6.73 -10.07 -7.23
N ALA A 152 -6.13 -8.94 -7.64
CA ALA A 152 -6.06 -7.75 -6.79
C ALA A 152 -7.45 -7.14 -6.53
N ILE A 153 -8.28 -6.98 -7.57
CA ILE A 153 -9.65 -6.45 -7.40
C ILE A 153 -10.50 -7.36 -6.50
N GLN A 154 -10.36 -8.67 -6.64
CA GLN A 154 -11.09 -9.63 -5.79
C GLN A 154 -10.69 -9.57 -4.32
N SER A 155 -9.46 -9.16 -4.00
CA SER A 155 -9.04 -8.95 -2.61
C SER A 155 -9.67 -7.71 -1.96
N LEU A 156 -10.28 -6.83 -2.76
CA LEU A 156 -11.00 -5.65 -2.29
C LEU A 156 -12.48 -5.93 -2.00
N LEU A 157 -13.04 -7.02 -2.54
CA LEU A 157 -14.42 -7.47 -2.33
C LEU A 157 -14.59 -8.14 -0.95
#